data_AF-A0A5E9G2Y7-F1
#
_entry.id   AF-A0A5E9G2Y7-F1
#
_cell.length_a   1.000
_cell.length_b   1.000
_cell.length_c   1.000
_cell.angle_alpha   90.00
_cell.angle_beta   90.00
_cell.angle_gamma   90.00
#
_symmetry.space_group_name_H-M   'P 1'
#
loop_
_entity.id
_entity.type
_entity.pdbx_description
1 polymer ?
#
loop_
_entity_poly.entity_id
_entity_poly.type
_entity_poly.pdbx_seq_one_letter_code
_entity_poly.pdbx_strand_id
1 'polypeptide(L)' 'MLQRGRLVSGLTQRDLAERLDTDQKYIWGLESGKNTIVIERIFAIMRETGIRMYMEVDPGTDGPQDDVVDETHG' A
#
# COMPACT_ATOMS: atom_id res chain seq x y z
N MET A 1 1.40 -8.17 -3.08
CA MET A 1 2.05 -7.09 -2.29
C MET A 1 1.22 -5.82 -2.29
N LEU A 2 0.94 -5.21 -3.45
CA LEU A 2 0.15 -3.96 -3.54
C LEU A 2 -1.24 -4.06 -2.89
N GLN A 3 -1.89 -5.22 -3.01
CA GLN A 3 -3.16 -5.51 -2.33
C GLN A 3 -3.11 -5.26 -0.82
N ARG A 4 -1.97 -5.49 -0.16
CA ARG A 4 -1.85 -5.36 1.30
C ARG A 4 -2.01 -3.90 1.75
N GLY A 5 -1.42 -2.95 1.04
CA GLY A 5 -1.56 -1.52 1.38
C GLY A 5 -3.01 -1.07 1.34
N ARG A 6 -3.71 -1.47 0.26
CA ARG A 6 -5.15 -1.22 0.11
C ARG A 6 -5.97 -1.81 1.26
N LEU A 7 -5.74 -3.08 1.60
CA LEU A 7 -6.49 -3.77 2.65
C LEU A 7 -6.25 -3.18 4.04
N VAL A 8 -5.01 -2.81 4.37
CA VAL A 8 -4.68 -2.17 5.65
C VAL A 8 -5.36 -0.81 5.78
N SER A 9 -5.48 -0.07 4.67
CA SER A 9 -6.20 1.21 4.65
C SER A 9 -7.73 1.08 4.57
N GLY A 10 -8.29 -0.13 4.73
CA GLY A 10 -9.73 -0.37 4.64
C GLY A 10 -10.37 -0.16 3.26
N LEU A 11 -9.56 -0.05 2.20
CA LEU A 11 -10.05 0.29 0.86
C LEU A 11 -10.48 -0.96 0.09
N THR A 12 -11.58 -0.85 -0.66
CA THR A 12 -11.90 -1.81 -1.73
C THR A 12 -11.13 -1.47 -3.01
N GLN A 13 -11.05 -2.40 -3.96
CA GLN A 13 -10.42 -2.12 -5.26
C GLN A 13 -11.10 -0.98 -6.00
N ARG A 14 -12.42 -0.81 -5.81
CA ARG A 14 -13.20 0.28 -6.39
C ARG A 14 -12.82 1.62 -5.75
N ASP A 15 -12.71 1.68 -4.43
CA ASP A 15 -12.34 2.92 -3.74
C ASP A 15 -10.93 3.38 -4.13
N LEU A 16 -9.99 2.43 -4.29
CA LEU A 16 -8.66 2.74 -4.77
C LEU A 16 -8.67 3.20 -6.25
N ALA A 17 -9.51 2.59 -7.08
CA ALA A 17 -9.64 2.98 -8.49
C ALA A 17 -10.20 4.41 -8.63
N GLU A 18 -11.25 4.74 -7.85
CA GLU A 18 -11.84 6.08 -7.79
C GLU A 18 -10.79 7.12 -7.34
N ARG A 19 -9.97 6.82 -6.32
CA ARG A 19 -8.90 7.73 -5.84
C ARG A 19 -7.77 7.95 -6.84
N LEU A 20 -7.51 6.97 -7.70
CA LEU A 20 -6.42 7.00 -8.68
C LEU A 20 -6.89 7.39 -10.07
N ASP A 21 -8.16 7.79 -10.23
CA ASP A 21 -8.79 8.10 -11.52
C ASP A 21 -8.53 7.01 -12.57
N THR A 22 -8.82 5.76 -12.19
CA THR A 22 -8.62 4.58 -13.02
C THR A 22 -9.76 3.57 -12.84
N ASP A 23 -9.70 2.47 -13.59
CA ASP A 23 -10.71 1.43 -13.52
C ASP A 23 -10.37 0.35 -12.47
N GLN A 24 -11.39 -0.19 -11.80
CA GLN A 24 -11.24 -1.32 -10.88
C GLN A 24 -10.52 -2.52 -11.54
N LYS A 25 -10.78 -2.77 -12.83
CA LYS A 25 -10.13 -3.84 -13.61
C LYS A 25 -8.62 -3.62 -13.73
N TYR A 26 -8.18 -2.36 -13.84
CA TYR A 26 -6.77 -2.00 -13.86
C TYR A 26 -6.12 -2.32 -12.50
N ILE A 27 -6.75 -1.91 -11.40
CA ILE A 27 -6.30 -2.24 -10.04
C ILE A 27 -6.20 -3.75 -9.83
N TRP A 28 -7.23 -4.51 -10.22
CA TRP A 28 -7.21 -5.98 -10.13
C TRP A 28 -6.07 -6.60 -10.94
N GLY A 29 -5.84 -6.09 -12.16
CA GLY A 29 -4.75 -6.53 -13.01
C GLY A 29 -3.40 -6.33 -12.33
N LEU A 30 -3.17 -5.13 -11.78
CA LEU A 30 -1.94 -4.79 -11.07
C LEU A 30 -1.75 -5.63 -9.79
N GLU A 31 -2.79 -5.79 -8.97
CA GLU A 31 -2.74 -6.60 -7.74
C GLU A 31 -2.50 -8.09 -8.01
N SER A 32 -2.99 -8.59 -9.14
CA SER A 32 -2.83 -9.99 -9.58
C SER A 32 -1.50 -10.24 -10.32
N GLY A 33 -0.69 -9.20 -10.55
CA GLY A 33 0.56 -9.31 -11.29
C GLY A 33 0.41 -9.38 -12.81
N LYS A 34 -0.75 -9.01 -13.37
CA LYS A 34 -0.90 -8.89 -14.83
C LYS A 34 -0.18 -7.64 -15.33
N ASN A 35 0.51 -7.76 -16.48
CA ASN A 35 1.19 -6.67 -17.18
C ASN A 35 2.33 -5.98 -16.41
N THR A 36 3.03 -6.70 -15.52
CA THR A 36 4.12 -6.16 -14.68
C THR A 36 5.51 -6.18 -15.31
N ILE A 37 5.63 -6.30 -16.64
CA ILE A 37 6.93 -6.43 -17.34
C ILE A 37 7.90 -5.28 -17.05
N VAL A 38 7.39 -4.05 -16.90
CA VAL A 38 8.23 -2.89 -16.55
C VAL A 38 8.80 -3.03 -15.14
N ILE A 39 7.99 -3.52 -14.19
CA ILE A 39 8.43 -3.76 -12.80
C ILE A 39 9.51 -4.84 -12.75
N GLU A 40 9.35 -5.92 -13.52
CA GLU A 40 10.36 -6.97 -13.62
C GLU A 40 11.70 -6.44 -14.17
N ARG A 41 11.65 -5.57 -15.18
CA ARG A 41 12.84 -4.90 -15.74
C ARG A 41 13.50 -3.98 -14.72
N ILE A 42 12.72 -3.21 -13.95
CA ILE A 42 13.25 -2.38 -12.86
C ILE A 42 13.97 -3.26 -11.83
N PHE A 43 13.36 -4.37 -11.40
CA PHE A 43 14.01 -5.30 -10.47
C PHE A 43 15.25 -5.99 -11.04
N ALA A 44 15.30 -6.24 -12.35
CA ALA A 44 16.52 -6.71 -13.01
C ALA A 44 17.63 -5.66 -12.94
N ILE A 45 17.34 -4.41 -13.31
CA ILE A 45 18.30 -3.30 -13.22
C ILE A 45 18.80 -3.11 -11.80
N MET A 46 17.91 -3.14 -10.81
CA MET A 46 18.28 -2.97 -9.40
C MET A 46 19.26 -4.05 -8.92
N ARG A 47 19.05 -5.31 -9.32
CA ARG A 47 19.96 -6.42 -8.98
C ARG A 47 21.34 -6.24 -9.58
N GLU A 48 21.43 -5.81 -10.84
CA GLU A 48 22.71 -5.60 -11.52
C GLU A 48 23.47 -4.36 -11.03
N THR A 49 22.74 -3.33 -10.59
CA THR A 49 23.32 -2.04 -10.19
C THR A 49 23.55 -1.90 -8.69
N GLY A 50 23.10 -2.88 -7.90
CA GLY A 50 23.19 -2.84 -6.43
C GLY A 50 22.19 -1.89 -5.77
N ILE A 51 21.22 -1.34 -6.51
CA ILE A 51 20.16 -0.49 -5.98
C ILE A 51 19.25 -1.33 -5.07
N ARG A 52 18.91 -0.79 -3.89
CA ARG A 52 17.99 -1.41 -2.94
C ARG A 52 16.71 -0.57 -2.81
N MET A 53 15.56 -1.24 -2.77
CA MET A 53 14.26 -0.63 -2.53
C MET A 53 13.63 -1.28 -1.30
N TYR A 54 13.06 -0.45 -0.43
CA TYR A 54 12.31 -0.87 0.74
C TYR A 54 10.88 -0.36 0.61
N MET A 55 9.91 -1.19 0.97
CA MET A 55 8.50 -0.84 0.94
C MET A 55 7.91 -1.12 2.31
N GLU A 56 7.26 -0.12 2.88
CA GLU A 56 6.56 -0.18 4.16
C GLU A 56 5.08 0.11 3.93
N VAL A 57 4.24 -0.49 4.76
CA VAL A 57 2.80 -0.24 4.78
C VAL A 57 2.49 0.31 6.16
N ASP A 58 2.04 1.55 6.22
CA ASP A 58 1.56 2.15 7.46
C ASP A 58 0.29 1.42 7.91
N PRO A 59 0.23 0.88 9.14
CA PRO A 59 -0.95 0.18 9.64
C PRO A 59 -2.22 1.04 9.72
N GLY A 60 -2.12 2.37 9.63
CA GLY A 60 -3.25 3.28 9.83
C GLY A 60 -3.63 3.38 11.31
N THR A 61 -3.91 4.59 11.78
CA THR A 61 -4.29 4.91 13.17
C THR A 61 -5.75 4.58 13.47
N ASP A 62 -6.18 3.34 13.25
CA ASP A 62 -7.48 2.81 13.71
C ASP A 62 -7.29 1.73 14.81
N GLY A 63 -6.27 1.92 15.66
CA GLY A 63 -6.24 1.29 16.99
C GLY A 63 -7.07 2.15 17.96
N PRO A 64 -7.68 1.58 19.02
CA PRO A 64 -8.34 2.39 20.04
C PRO A 64 -7.34 3.43 20.51
N GLN A 65 -7.71 4.70 20.34
CA GLN A 65 -7.05 5.81 20.99
C GLN A 65 -7.25 5.56 22.47
N ASP A 66 -6.25 4.95 23.13
CA ASP A 66 -6.19 4.98 24.58
C ASP A 66 -6.13 6.47 24.91
N ASP A 67 -7.28 6.99 25.31
CA ASP A 67 -7.41 8.26 25.98
C ASP A 67 -6.49 8.19 27.19
N VAL A 68 -5.25 8.64 27.01
CA VAL A 68 -4.39 9.00 28.12
C VAL A 68 -5.05 10.23 28.72
N VAL A 69 -6.01 9.98 29.60
CA VAL A 69 -6.53 10.96 30.54
C VAL A 69 -5.34 11.32 31.41
N ASP A 70 -4.69 12.42 31.08
CA ASP A 70 -3.76 13.11 31.97
C ASP A 70 -4.59 13.60 33.17
N GLU A 71 -4.78 12.73 34.16
CA GLU A 71 -5.27 13.12 35.47
C GLU A 71 -4.14 13.87 36.19
N THR A 72 -3.93 15.12 35.77
CA THR A 72 -3.34 16.16 36.62
C THR A 72 -4.37 16.53 37.67
N HIS A 73 -4.47 15.75 38.76
CA HIS A 73 -5.18 16.18 39.97
C HIS A 73 -4.50 15.66 41.25
N GLY A 74 -3.92 16.60 42.01
CA GLY A 74 -3.78 16.49 43.47
C GLY A 74 -2.36 16.43 44.01
#